data_AF-A0A838HXH4-F1
#
_entry.id   AF-A0A838HXH4-F1
#
_cell.length_a   1.000
_cell.length_b   1.000
_cell.length_c   1.000
_cell.angle_alpha   90.00
_cell.angle_beta   90.00
_cell.angle_gamma   90.00
#
_symmetry.space_group_name_H-M   'P 1'
#
loop_
_entity.id
_entity.type
_entity.pdbx_description
1 polymer ?
#
loop_
_entity_poly.entity_id
_entity_poly.type
_entity_poly.pdbx_seq_one_letter_code
_entity_poly.pdbx_strand_id
1 'polypeptide(L)'
;DASGARTLSLDDLARHADRVRAVLDCTGGWYAEQDWTGVRLDGLIGDVGDARSVVVTSATGYARRFPVRDLSRLVLATAVGGAPLTRGHGYPLRLVAAGRRGFWWVKWVTDVRVDAAPWWAQPPFPLQ
;
A
#
# COMPACT_ATOMS: atom_id res chain seq x y z
N ASP A 1 15.79 1.39 -13.18
CA ASP A 1 17.15 1.66 -13.71
C ASP A 1 18.14 0.81 -12.93
N ALA A 2 19.45 0.97 -13.15
CA ALA A 2 20.51 0.21 -12.49
C ALA A 2 20.54 0.35 -10.94
N SER A 3 19.68 1.20 -10.35
CA SER A 3 19.50 1.36 -8.90
C SER A 3 18.41 0.45 -8.30
N GLY A 4 17.68 -0.32 -9.13
CA GLY A 4 16.49 -1.06 -8.70
C GLY A 4 15.21 -0.21 -8.60
N ALA A 5 15.27 1.09 -8.91
CA ALA A 5 14.09 1.96 -8.95
C ALA A 5 13.29 1.77 -10.25
N ARG A 6 11.96 1.84 -10.16
CA ARG A 6 11.05 1.86 -11.30
C ARG A 6 9.93 2.86 -11.07
N THR A 7 9.59 3.60 -12.12
CA THR A 7 8.41 4.47 -12.15
C THR A 7 7.31 3.73 -12.92
N LEU A 8 6.14 3.60 -12.30
CA LEU A 8 4.97 2.97 -12.92
C LEU A 8 3.89 4.04 -13.11
N SER A 9 3.31 4.09 -14.30
CA SER A 9 2.12 4.90 -14.56
C SER A 9 0.88 4.23 -13.95
N LEU A 10 -0.21 5.00 -13.81
CA LEU A 10 -1.50 4.42 -13.42
C LEU A 10 -1.98 3.38 -14.43
N ASP A 11 -1.69 3.58 -15.71
CA ASP A 11 -2.03 2.61 -16.76
C ASP A 11 -1.22 1.31 -16.62
N ASP A 12 0.05 1.39 -16.22
CA ASP A 12 0.84 0.21 -15.91
C ASP A 12 0.22 -0.57 -14.75
N LEU A 13 -0.20 0.13 -13.69
CA LEU A 13 -0.87 -0.48 -12.53
C LEU A 13 -2.25 -1.03 -12.87
N ALA A 14 -3.01 -0.36 -13.75
CA ALA A 14 -4.35 -0.77 -14.16
C ALA A 14 -4.37 -2.04 -15.02
N ARG A 15 -3.23 -2.44 -15.61
CA ARG A 15 -3.09 -3.75 -16.28
C ARG A 15 -3.15 -4.91 -15.31
N HIS A 16 -2.95 -4.66 -14.02
CA HIS A 16 -3.13 -5.65 -12.96
C HIS A 16 -4.56 -5.59 -12.42
N ALA A 17 -5.14 -6.76 -12.14
CA ALA A 17 -6.52 -6.89 -11.70
C ALA A 17 -6.66 -7.82 -10.48
N ASP A 18 -5.66 -7.82 -9.60
CA ASP A 18 -5.72 -8.57 -8.35
C ASP A 18 -6.91 -8.07 -7.54
N ARG A 19 -7.80 -8.99 -7.16
CA ARG A 19 -8.96 -8.70 -6.32
C ARG A 19 -8.73 -9.18 -4.91
N VAL A 20 -9.00 -8.30 -3.95
CA VAL A 20 -8.93 -8.61 -2.53
C VAL A 20 -10.17 -8.06 -1.84
N ARG A 21 -10.92 -8.94 -1.18
CA ARG A 21 -11.95 -8.54 -0.21
C ARG A 21 -11.29 -8.27 1.13
N ALA A 22 -11.48 -7.07 1.67
CA ALA A 22 -10.86 -6.70 2.94
C ALA A 22 -11.73 -5.74 3.76
N VAL A 23 -11.70 -5.95 5.07
CA VAL A 23 -12.32 -5.08 6.06
C VAL A 23 -11.37 -3.93 6.40
N LEU A 24 -11.82 -2.71 6.13
CA LEU A 24 -11.20 -1.48 6.60
C LEU A 24 -11.79 -1.14 7.97
N ASP A 25 -11.04 -1.41 9.03
CA ASP A 25 -11.41 -1.11 10.42
C ASP A 25 -10.83 0.25 10.85
N CYS A 26 -11.69 1.25 10.97
CA CYS A 26 -11.33 2.59 11.41
C CYS A 26 -11.19 2.63 12.95
N THR A 27 -10.19 3.36 13.43
CA THR A 27 -9.84 3.48 14.86
C THR A 27 -10.97 4.01 15.75
N GLY A 28 -12.06 4.53 15.19
CA GLY A 28 -13.24 5.03 15.90
C GLY A 28 -14.44 4.07 16.00
N GLY A 29 -14.24 2.76 15.76
CA GLY A 29 -15.32 1.76 15.90
C GLY A 29 -16.22 1.58 14.68
N TRP A 30 -15.80 2.08 13.52
CA TRP A 30 -16.50 1.91 12.25
C TRP A 30 -15.69 0.99 11.33
N TYR A 31 -16.36 0.07 10.64
CA TYR A 31 -15.70 -0.81 9.67
C TYR A 31 -16.50 -0.88 8.37
N ALA A 32 -15.81 -1.12 7.26
CA ALA A 32 -16.43 -1.47 5.99
C ALA A 32 -15.67 -2.60 5.32
N GLU A 33 -16.39 -3.66 4.92
CA GLU A 33 -15.87 -4.66 4.00
C GLU A 33 -16.08 -4.18 2.56
N GLN A 34 -15.03 -4.27 1.75
CA GLN A 34 -15.07 -3.83 0.36
C GLN A 34 -14.23 -4.76 -0.52
N ASP A 35 -14.58 -4.84 -1.80
CA ASP A 35 -13.80 -5.49 -2.84
C ASP A 35 -12.85 -4.47 -3.49
N TRP A 36 -11.56 -4.71 -3.37
CA TRP A 36 -10.51 -3.84 -3.91
C TRP A 36 -9.89 -4.47 -5.15
N THR A 37 -9.56 -3.64 -6.14
CA THR A 37 -8.82 -4.05 -7.33
C THR A 37 -7.51 -3.28 -7.44
N GLY A 38 -6.43 -3.98 -7.74
CA GLY A 38 -5.12 -3.38 -7.93
C GLY A 38 -4.03 -4.40 -8.22
N VAL A 39 -2.83 -4.12 -7.72
CA VAL A 39 -1.65 -4.99 -7.84
C VAL A 39 -1.05 -5.29 -6.48
N ARG A 40 -0.75 -6.56 -6.21
CA ARG A 40 0.00 -6.93 -5.00
C ARG A 40 1.46 -6.48 -5.08
N LEU A 41 2.03 -6.08 -3.95
CA LEU A 41 3.40 -5.58 -3.91
C LEU A 41 4.44 -6.65 -4.25
N ASP A 42 4.18 -7.93 -4.00
CA ASP A 42 5.05 -9.05 -4.44
C ASP A 42 5.04 -9.26 -5.96
N GLY A 43 3.98 -8.85 -6.65
CA GLY A 43 3.92 -8.84 -8.12
C GLY A 43 4.73 -7.70 -8.74
N LEU A 44 5.06 -6.66 -7.96
CA LEU A 44 5.91 -5.55 -8.38
C LEU A 44 7.34 -5.72 -7.89
N ILE A 45 7.52 -5.94 -6.60
CA ILE A 45 8.81 -6.02 -5.93
C ILE A 45 9.35 -7.44 -6.11
N GLY A 46 10.48 -7.55 -6.83
CA GLY A 46 11.17 -8.82 -7.05
C GLY A 46 11.99 -9.23 -5.83
N ASP A 47 13.23 -9.66 -6.07
CA ASP A 47 14.16 -9.97 -4.98
C ASP A 47 14.36 -8.76 -4.05
N VAL A 48 14.22 -9.00 -2.75
CA VAL A 48 14.34 -8.00 -1.69
C VAL A 48 15.72 -7.99 -1.05
N GLY A 49 16.60 -8.95 -1.38
CA GLY A 49 17.92 -9.09 -0.76
C GLY A 49 17.87 -9.07 0.76
N ASP A 50 18.69 -8.22 1.38
CA ASP A 50 18.75 -8.04 2.85
C ASP A 50 17.66 -7.11 3.42
N ALA A 51 16.70 -6.65 2.60
CA ALA A 51 15.64 -5.78 3.08
C ALA A 51 14.74 -6.49 4.09
N ARG A 52 14.42 -5.79 5.17
CA ARG A 52 13.59 -6.29 6.28
C ARG A 52 12.23 -5.63 6.32
N SER A 53 12.06 -4.52 5.61
CA SER A 53 10.80 -3.81 5.51
C SER A 53 10.54 -3.20 4.15
N VAL A 54 9.29 -2.77 3.95
CA VAL A 54 8.83 -1.92 2.86
C VAL A 54 8.17 -0.69 3.46
N VAL A 55 8.56 0.50 2.99
CA VAL A 55 7.99 1.80 3.35
C VAL A 55 7.08 2.25 2.22
N VAL A 56 5.84 2.59 2.56
CA VAL A 56 4.85 3.14 1.62
C VAL A 56 4.57 4.58 2.01
N THR A 57 4.77 5.50 1.06
CA THR A 57 4.73 6.95 1.26
C THR A 57 3.59 7.59 0.48
N SER A 58 2.85 8.48 1.15
CA SER A 58 1.80 9.33 0.59
C SER A 58 2.39 10.61 -0.01
N ALA A 59 1.68 11.19 -0.98
CA ALA A 59 1.91 12.56 -1.44
C ALA A 59 1.89 13.61 -0.32
N THR A 60 1.28 13.31 0.82
CA THR A 60 1.24 14.19 2.00
C THR A 60 2.44 14.06 2.93
N GLY A 61 3.42 13.20 2.61
CA GLY A 61 4.54 12.86 3.50
C GLY A 61 4.24 11.76 4.53
N TYR A 62 2.97 11.37 4.68
CA TYR A 62 2.57 10.26 5.54
C TYR A 62 3.18 8.94 5.06
N ALA A 63 3.91 8.25 5.93
CA ALA A 63 4.57 6.99 5.56
C ALA A 63 4.34 5.89 6.60
N ARG A 64 4.20 4.65 6.14
CA ARG A 64 4.11 3.45 6.99
C ARG A 64 5.09 2.38 6.56
N ARG A 65 5.68 1.70 7.54
CA ARG A 65 6.63 0.61 7.34
C ARG A 65 6.00 -0.74 7.66
N PHE A 66 6.15 -1.70 6.74
CA PHE A 66 5.62 -3.06 6.81
C PHE A 66 6.76 -4.07 6.71
N PRO A 67 6.64 -5.28 7.26
CA PRO A 67 7.64 -6.32 7.05
C PRO A 67 7.59 -6.85 5.62
N VAL A 68 8.75 -7.19 5.03
CA VAL A 68 8.82 -7.75 3.68
C VAL A 68 8.00 -9.04 3.50
N ARG A 69 7.83 -9.83 4.57
CA ARG A 69 6.98 -11.04 4.54
C ARG A 69 5.50 -10.77 4.25
N ASP A 70 5.06 -9.51 4.34
CA ASP A 70 3.67 -9.12 4.09
C ASP A 70 3.43 -8.63 2.65
N LEU A 71 4.44 -8.61 1.77
CA LEU A 71 4.32 -8.07 0.41
C LEU A 71 3.13 -8.66 -0.37
N SER A 72 2.88 -9.97 -0.23
CA SER A 72 1.75 -10.67 -0.87
C SER A 72 0.37 -10.30 -0.33
N ARG A 73 0.31 -9.62 0.82
CA ARG A 73 -0.91 -9.15 1.50
C ARG A 73 -1.16 -7.65 1.29
N LEU A 74 -0.20 -6.94 0.71
CA LEU A 74 -0.25 -5.50 0.48
C LEU A 74 -0.62 -5.25 -0.98
N VAL A 75 -1.72 -4.53 -1.22
CA VAL A 75 -2.20 -4.23 -2.58
C VAL A 75 -2.18 -2.72 -2.81
N LEU A 76 -1.59 -2.28 -3.92
CA LEU A 76 -1.78 -0.94 -4.45
C LEU A 76 -3.07 -0.92 -5.27
N ALA A 77 -4.14 -0.41 -4.66
CA ALA A 77 -5.48 -0.41 -5.24
C ALA A 77 -5.77 0.88 -6.01
N THR A 78 -6.39 0.73 -7.17
CA THR A 78 -6.87 1.81 -8.06
C THR A 78 -8.39 1.86 -8.15
N ALA A 79 -9.07 0.81 -7.67
CA ALA A 79 -10.54 0.72 -7.66
C ALA A 79 -11.07 0.02 -6.40
N VAL A 80 -12.33 0.32 -6.08
CA VAL A 80 -13.10 -0.28 -4.98
C VAL A 80 -14.57 -0.46 -5.41
N GLY A 81 -15.16 -1.61 -5.09
CA GLY A 81 -16.55 -1.91 -5.45
C GLY A 81 -16.82 -1.87 -6.96
N GLY A 82 -15.81 -2.17 -7.78
CA GLY A 82 -15.91 -2.14 -9.24
C GLY A 82 -15.79 -0.75 -9.88
N ALA A 83 -15.59 0.31 -9.11
CA ALA A 83 -15.40 1.68 -9.62
C ALA A 83 -14.02 2.24 -9.25
N PRO A 84 -13.45 3.18 -10.04
CA PRO A 84 -12.24 3.90 -9.66
C PRO A 84 -12.36 4.53 -8.27
N LEU A 85 -11.24 4.65 -7.57
CA LEU A 85 -11.23 5.33 -6.27
C LEU A 85 -11.79 6.75 -6.40
N THR A 86 -12.53 7.20 -5.39
CA THR A 86 -12.81 8.64 -5.21
C THR A 86 -11.61 9.33 -4.55
N ARG A 87 -11.55 10.66 -4.64
CA ARG A 87 -10.51 11.44 -3.92
C ARG A 87 -10.47 11.12 -2.43
N GLY A 88 -11.64 11.02 -1.79
CA GLY A 88 -11.77 10.65 -0.37
C GLY A 88 -11.31 9.23 -0.05
N HIS A 89 -11.41 8.31 -1.02
CA HIS A 89 -10.90 6.95 -0.90
C HIS A 89 -9.41 6.81 -1.22
N GLY A 90 -8.73 7.88 -1.64
CA GLY A 90 -7.31 7.87 -1.93
C GLY A 90 -6.95 7.88 -3.42
N TYR A 91 -7.87 8.29 -4.31
CA TYR A 91 -7.56 8.43 -5.74
C TYR A 91 -6.27 9.24 -5.98
N PRO A 92 -5.38 8.80 -6.86
CA PRO A 92 -5.57 7.66 -7.78
C PRO A 92 -5.12 6.30 -7.24
N LEU A 93 -4.36 6.29 -6.15
CA LEU A 93 -3.70 5.08 -5.65
C LEU A 93 -3.68 5.05 -4.13
N ARG A 94 -4.12 3.93 -3.55
CA ARG A 94 -4.01 3.67 -2.11
C ARG A 94 -3.39 2.32 -1.84
N LEU A 95 -2.84 2.16 -0.65
CA LEU A 95 -2.52 0.86 -0.07
C LEU A 95 -3.76 0.24 0.57
N VAL A 96 -3.97 -1.04 0.28
CA VAL A 96 -4.85 -1.95 0.98
C VAL A 96 -3.97 -2.88 1.80
N ALA A 97 -4.13 -2.80 3.13
CA ALA A 97 -3.32 -3.53 4.09
C ALA A 97 -4.22 -4.42 4.96
N ALA A 98 -4.75 -5.49 4.36
CA ALA A 98 -5.73 -6.37 4.99
C ALA A 98 -5.24 -6.92 6.34
N GLY A 99 -6.14 -6.96 7.33
CA GLY A 99 -5.81 -7.37 8.70
C GLY A 99 -5.12 -6.28 9.55
N ARG A 100 -4.93 -5.07 9.00
CA ARG A 100 -4.42 -3.92 9.75
C ARG A 100 -5.48 -2.84 9.90
N ARG A 101 -5.38 -2.04 10.97
CA ARG A 101 -6.23 -0.88 11.23
C ARG A 101 -6.11 0.17 10.11
N GLY A 102 -7.13 1.01 9.94
CA GLY A 102 -7.27 1.92 8.81
C GLY A 102 -6.12 2.92 8.63
N PHE A 103 -5.45 3.33 9.70
CA PHE A 103 -4.26 4.20 9.59
C PHE A 103 -3.05 3.51 8.92
N TRP A 104 -3.06 2.18 8.78
CA TRP A 104 -2.06 1.48 7.96
C TRP A 104 -2.36 1.56 6.46
N TRP A 105 -3.54 2.01 6.05
CA TRP A 105 -3.97 2.02 4.66
C TRP A 105 -3.65 3.38 4.05
N VAL A 106 -2.39 3.55 3.65
CA VAL A 106 -1.85 4.80 3.08
C VAL A 106 -2.66 5.20 1.85
N LYS A 107 -3.19 6.42 1.84
CA LYS A 107 -3.86 7.01 0.66
C LYS A 107 -2.86 7.82 -0.14
N TRP A 108 -3.17 8.06 -1.41
CA TRP A 108 -2.37 8.92 -2.31
C TRP A 108 -0.92 8.48 -2.40
N VAL A 109 -0.70 7.17 -2.56
CA VAL A 109 0.64 6.56 -2.58
C VAL A 109 1.44 7.11 -3.76
N THR A 110 2.67 7.55 -3.47
CA THR A 110 3.62 8.07 -4.46
C THR A 110 4.91 7.26 -4.54
N ASP A 111 5.27 6.55 -3.46
CA ASP A 111 6.54 5.83 -3.36
C ASP A 111 6.40 4.56 -2.52
N VAL A 112 7.07 3.50 -2.97
CA VAL A 112 7.18 2.23 -2.27
C VAL A 112 8.64 1.80 -2.32
N ARG A 113 9.28 1.64 -1.15
CA ARG A 113 10.72 1.40 -1.03
C ARG A 113 11.01 0.25 -0.07
N VAL A 114 11.86 -0.69 -0.48
CA VAL A 114 12.41 -1.70 0.43
C VAL A 114 13.58 -1.13 1.25
N ASP A 115 13.73 -1.59 2.49
CA ASP A 115 14.67 -1.02 3.45
C ASP A 115 15.23 -2.11 4.38
N ALA A 116 16.54 -2.05 4.66
CA ALA A 116 17.22 -2.95 5.60
C ALA A 116 16.79 -2.72 7.06
N ALA A 117 16.26 -1.54 7.37
CA ALA A 117 15.68 -1.27 8.67
C ALA A 117 14.49 -2.22 8.94
N PRO A 118 14.37 -2.76 10.16
CA PRO A 118 13.25 -3.61 10.52
C PRO A 118 11.94 -2.83 10.58
N TRP A 119 10.83 -3.54 10.37
CA TRP A 119 9.52 -2.92 10.19
C TRP A 119 9.01 -2.12 11.41
N TRP A 120 9.47 -2.45 12.61
CA TRP A 120 9.11 -1.74 13.84
C TRP A 120 9.86 -0.40 13.99
N ALA A 121 10.84 -0.09 13.13
CA ALA A 121 11.71 1.09 13.24
C ALA A 121 11.01 2.38 12.80
N GLN A 122 9.75 2.56 13.19
CA GLN A 122 8.93 3.70 12.83
C GLN A 122 8.46 4.40 14.11
N PRO A 123 8.29 5.74 14.10
CA PRO A 123 7.77 6.46 15.25
C PRO A 123 6.42 5.87 15.71
N PRO A 124 6.14 5.84 17.03
CA PRO A 124 4.89 5.28 17.56
C PRO A 124 3.66 6.07 17.08
N PHE A 125 3.86 7.34 16.72
CA PHE A 125 2.84 8.21 16.14
C PHE A 125 3.21 8.53 14.70
N PRO A 126 2.25 8.53 13.76
CA PRO A 126 2.52 9.05 12.43
C PRO A 126 2.90 10.52 12.54
N LEU A 127 4.12 10.85 12.11
CA LEU A 127 4.56 12.22 11.98
C LEU A 127 3.74 12.87 10.85
N GLN A 128 3.05 13.96 11.17
CA GLN A 128 2.21 14.71 10.22
C GLN A 128 3.04 15.58 9.30
#